data_AF-A0A5M5ZQF7-F1
#
_entry.id   AF-A0A5M5ZQF7-F1
#
_cell.length_a   1.000
_cell.length_b   1.000
_cell.length_c   1.000
_cell.angle_alpha   90.00
_cell.angle_beta   90.00
_cell.angle_gamma   90.00
#
_symmetry.space_group_name_H-M   'P 1'
#
loop_
_entity.id
_entity.type
_entity.pdbx_description
1 polymer ?
#
loop_
_entity_poly.entity_id
_entity_poly.type
_entity_poly.pdbx_seq_one_letter_code
_entity_poly.pdbx_strand_id
1 'polypeptide(L)'
;MSKKEDLKQQILQLTREYYNEVHKTSKVFEPGKSFVNYGGRYFNDEEMVNLVDSSLDFWLTAGPWAHKFETRLAKWLGVKHCALTNSGSSANLLAFYTLTSPKLGDKRIKKGDEVITVACGFPTTVTPIIQYGAVPVFVDITIPEYDIDVTRLEEAFSDKTKAVMIAHSLGNPFNLEAVKAFCDKHGLWLVEDNCDALGSEYTIDGVTKKTGTWGHIGTSSFYPPHHMTMGEGGAVYTDDAELDKIVRSFRDWGRDCWCIGGVDNTCKCRFTGKFGELPAGYDHKYVYSHLGFNLKVTDMQAAIGCAQLEKLDYIVESRRRNFKILREGLEGTEGLILPEPIKNSDPSWFGFLISVKSDAGFTRNQLSEYLESKKIQTRNLFAGNLVKHPAFDEMRSTGKGFRIVGELKNTDFVMTNTFWIGVYPGMTEKMLQYMISTIKEFVASHK
;
A
#
# COMPACT_ATOMS: atom_id res chain seq x y z
N MET A 1 3.92 29.82 -32.39
CA MET A 1 3.07 29.29 -31.30
C MET A 1 1.85 30.18 -31.14
N SER A 2 0.75 29.67 -30.58
CA SER A 2 -0.44 30.50 -30.31
C SER A 2 -0.23 31.28 -29.00
N LYS A 3 -0.90 32.42 -28.81
CA LYS A 3 -0.86 33.17 -27.54
C LYS A 3 -1.25 32.29 -26.33
N LYS A 4 -2.17 31.35 -26.53
CA LYS A 4 -2.54 30.34 -25.51
C LYS A 4 -1.34 29.47 -25.12
N GLU A 5 -0.62 28.95 -26.10
CA GLU A 5 0.55 28.11 -25.88
C GLU A 5 1.69 28.89 -25.22
N ASP A 6 1.95 30.12 -25.68
CA ASP A 6 2.99 30.98 -25.11
C ASP A 6 2.71 31.32 -23.63
N LEU A 7 1.45 31.61 -23.26
CA LEU A 7 1.05 31.84 -21.87
C LEU A 7 1.21 30.58 -21.01
N LYS A 8 0.81 29.42 -21.53
CA LYS A 8 0.97 28.14 -20.84
C LYS A 8 2.45 27.87 -20.55
N GLN A 9 3.32 27.99 -21.55
CA GLN A 9 4.77 27.79 -21.37
C GLN A 9 5.38 28.76 -20.35
N GLN A 10 4.97 30.04 -20.35
CA GLN A 10 5.43 31.00 -19.34
C GLN A 10 5.01 30.61 -17.91
N ILE A 11 3.75 30.19 -17.71
CA ILE A 11 3.26 29.76 -16.40
C ILE A 11 4.03 28.53 -15.90
N LEU A 12 4.25 27.53 -16.76
CA LEU A 12 5.00 26.33 -16.40
C LEU A 12 6.46 26.65 -16.06
N GLN A 13 7.09 27.56 -16.79
CA GLN A 13 8.45 28.02 -16.51
C GLN A 13 8.54 28.77 -15.17
N LEU A 14 7.61 29.68 -14.88
CA LEU A 14 7.54 30.37 -13.59
C LEU A 14 7.28 29.41 -12.42
N THR A 15 6.50 28.35 -12.65
CA THR A 15 6.27 27.28 -11.66
C THR A 15 7.57 26.57 -11.31
N ARG A 16 8.41 26.27 -12.31
CA ARG A 16 9.74 25.68 -12.11
C ARG A 16 10.68 26.63 -11.36
N GLU A 17 10.68 27.91 -11.70
CA GLU A 17 11.45 28.93 -10.98
C GLU A 17 11.04 29.02 -9.50
N TYR A 18 9.74 29.01 -9.22
CA TYR A 18 9.21 28.99 -7.85
C TYR A 18 9.68 27.75 -7.07
N TYR A 19 9.66 26.55 -7.69
CA TYR A 19 10.21 25.35 -7.05
C TYR A 19 11.68 25.53 -6.68
N ASN A 20 12.49 26.08 -7.58
CA ASN A 20 13.92 26.29 -7.32
C ASN A 20 14.16 27.25 -6.14
N GLU A 21 13.36 28.31 -6.02
CA GLU A 21 13.50 29.30 -4.94
C GLU A 21 12.98 28.77 -3.59
N VAL A 22 11.83 28.09 -3.58
CA VAL A 22 11.10 27.77 -2.35
C VAL A 22 11.34 26.34 -1.84
N HIS A 23 11.55 25.38 -2.75
CA HIS A 23 11.53 23.96 -2.41
C HIS A 23 12.85 23.23 -2.64
N LYS A 24 13.66 23.63 -3.62
CA LYS A 24 14.94 22.96 -3.92
C LYS A 24 15.98 23.14 -2.81
N THR A 25 15.96 24.28 -2.14
CA THR A 25 16.90 24.64 -1.09
C THR A 25 16.61 23.81 0.18
N SER A 26 17.33 22.70 0.34
CA SER A 26 17.24 21.87 1.54
C SER A 26 17.92 22.58 2.71
N LYS A 27 17.23 22.70 3.85
CA LYS A 27 17.85 23.20 5.08
C LYS A 27 19.00 22.27 5.48
N VAL A 28 20.13 22.87 5.88
CA VAL A 28 21.29 22.10 6.38
C VAL A 28 20.86 21.31 7.62
N PHE A 29 21.18 20.02 7.65
CA PHE A 29 20.87 19.16 8.79
C PHE A 29 21.77 19.48 9.99
N GLU A 30 21.16 19.88 11.10
CA GLU A 30 21.77 20.12 12.40
C GLU A 30 21.31 19.06 13.42
N PRO A 31 22.21 18.14 13.86
CA PRO A 31 21.90 17.14 14.87
C PRO A 31 21.26 17.72 16.14
N GLY A 32 20.17 17.10 16.61
CA GLY A 32 19.42 17.53 17.80
C GLY A 32 18.52 18.77 17.60
N LYS A 33 18.57 19.44 16.45
CA LYS A 33 17.71 20.60 16.12
C LYS A 33 16.81 20.33 14.93
N SER A 34 17.35 19.77 13.85
CA SER A 34 16.59 19.38 12.67
C SER A 34 15.88 18.06 12.91
N PHE A 35 14.61 17.95 12.50
CA PHE A 35 13.89 16.68 12.52
C PHE A 35 14.41 15.71 11.46
N VAL A 36 14.65 14.46 11.85
CA VAL A 36 14.78 13.32 10.97
C VAL A 36 13.41 12.64 10.91
N ASN A 37 12.62 12.98 9.88
CA ASN A 37 11.28 12.42 9.71
C ASN A 37 11.34 10.95 9.30
N TYR A 38 10.35 10.14 9.70
CA TYR A 38 10.30 8.72 9.31
C TYR A 38 10.02 8.55 7.81
N GLY A 39 9.37 9.53 7.19
CA GLY A 39 8.93 9.49 5.80
C GLY A 39 8.44 10.86 5.36
N GLY A 40 8.24 11.02 4.06
CA GLY A 40 7.73 12.25 3.48
C GLY A 40 7.83 12.27 1.96
N ARG A 41 7.22 13.29 1.37
CA ARG A 41 7.23 13.51 -0.08
C ARG A 41 8.65 13.75 -0.60
N TYR A 42 9.04 13.01 -1.64
CA TYR A 42 10.27 13.20 -2.39
C TYR A 42 9.91 13.62 -3.83
N PHE A 43 10.09 14.89 -4.16
CA PHE A 43 9.57 15.50 -5.39
C PHE A 43 10.56 16.52 -5.95
N ASN A 44 10.43 16.83 -7.24
CA ASN A 44 11.09 17.93 -7.90
C ASN A 44 10.08 18.87 -8.56
N ASP A 45 10.55 19.78 -9.41
CA ASP A 45 9.71 20.74 -10.12
C ASP A 45 8.65 20.07 -11.01
N GLU A 46 8.94 18.88 -11.55
CA GLU A 46 8.07 18.16 -12.48
C GLU A 46 6.69 17.83 -11.88
N GLU A 47 6.60 17.52 -10.58
CA GLU A 47 5.30 17.34 -9.91
C GLU A 47 4.44 18.60 -9.95
N MET A 48 5.06 19.76 -9.65
CA MET A 48 4.37 21.04 -9.61
C MET A 48 3.99 21.50 -11.02
N VAL A 49 4.90 21.33 -11.98
CA VAL A 49 4.67 21.64 -13.40
C VAL A 49 3.51 20.81 -13.94
N ASN A 50 3.49 19.48 -13.72
CA ASN A 50 2.40 18.62 -14.16
C ASN A 50 1.06 18.98 -13.49
N LEU A 51 1.09 19.32 -12.19
CA LEU A 51 -0.11 19.75 -11.47
C LEU A 51 -0.69 21.05 -12.06
N VAL A 52 0.16 22.05 -12.33
CA VAL A 52 -0.26 23.31 -12.93
C VAL A 52 -0.73 23.09 -14.37
N ASP A 53 -0.06 22.23 -15.14
CA ASP A 53 -0.46 21.84 -16.49
C ASP A 53 -1.88 21.27 -16.50
N SER A 54 -2.14 20.25 -15.67
CA SER A 54 -3.47 19.66 -15.50
C SER A 54 -4.52 20.68 -15.03
N SER A 55 -4.13 21.63 -14.18
CA SER A 55 -5.01 22.71 -13.71
C SER A 55 -5.39 23.68 -14.83
N LEU A 56 -4.45 24.01 -15.72
CA LEU A 56 -4.70 24.88 -16.88
C LEU A 56 -5.58 24.19 -17.93
N ASP A 57 -5.47 22.87 -18.08
CA ASP A 57 -6.35 22.09 -18.96
C ASP A 57 -7.79 21.99 -18.41
N PHE A 58 -7.95 22.11 -17.08
CA PHE A 58 -9.22 22.22 -16.37
C PHE A 58 -10.21 21.07 -16.68
N TRP A 59 -9.69 19.87 -16.93
CA TRP A 59 -10.49 18.65 -17.14
C TRP A 59 -11.08 18.08 -15.84
N LEU A 60 -10.38 18.30 -14.71
CA LEU A 60 -10.76 17.99 -13.33
C LEU A 60 -10.90 16.50 -12.99
N THR A 61 -11.80 15.78 -13.65
CA THR A 61 -12.05 14.35 -13.41
C THR A 61 -10.93 13.46 -13.95
N ALA A 62 -10.83 12.19 -13.56
CA ALA A 62 -9.89 11.27 -14.18
C ALA A 62 -10.02 11.27 -15.73
N GLY A 63 -8.90 11.52 -16.42
CA GLY A 63 -8.84 11.78 -17.85
C GLY A 63 -7.50 11.39 -18.47
N PRO A 64 -6.90 12.22 -19.35
CA PRO A 64 -5.65 11.90 -20.02
C PRO A 64 -4.48 11.58 -19.07
N TRP A 65 -4.33 12.33 -17.97
CA TRP A 65 -3.25 12.05 -17.00
C TRP A 65 -3.49 10.74 -16.25
N ALA A 66 -4.74 10.46 -15.85
CA ALA A 66 -5.10 9.19 -15.24
C ALA A 66 -4.83 8.01 -16.17
N HIS A 67 -5.20 8.11 -17.45
CA HIS A 67 -4.93 7.05 -18.43
C HIS A 67 -3.42 6.84 -18.66
N LYS A 68 -2.66 7.95 -18.76
CA LYS A 68 -1.20 7.91 -18.87
C LYS A 68 -0.58 7.23 -17.64
N PHE A 69 -1.04 7.58 -16.44
CA PHE A 69 -0.58 6.96 -15.20
C PHE A 69 -0.88 5.46 -15.15
N GLU A 70 -2.14 5.06 -15.35
CA GLU A 70 -2.59 3.65 -15.32
C GLU A 70 -1.75 2.79 -16.29
N THR A 71 -1.55 3.27 -17.53
CA THR A 71 -0.76 2.58 -18.56
C THR A 71 0.70 2.40 -18.15
N ARG A 72 1.30 3.47 -17.60
CA ARG A 72 2.72 3.48 -17.25
C ARG A 72 3.02 2.67 -16.00
N LEU A 73 2.17 2.76 -14.97
CA LEU A 73 2.31 1.97 -13.76
C LEU A 73 2.12 0.48 -14.05
N ALA A 74 1.11 0.10 -14.86
CA ALA A 74 0.92 -1.29 -15.30
C ALA A 74 2.17 -1.83 -16.00
N LYS A 75 2.75 -1.05 -16.92
CA LYS A 75 4.00 -1.41 -17.60
C LYS A 75 5.18 -1.57 -16.64
N TRP A 76 5.34 -0.67 -15.67
CA TRP A 76 6.45 -0.72 -14.70
C TRP A 76 6.33 -1.92 -13.73
N LEU A 77 5.09 -2.24 -13.32
CA LEU A 77 4.78 -3.43 -12.52
C LEU A 77 4.92 -4.74 -13.31
N GLY A 78 4.71 -4.70 -14.63
CA GLY A 78 4.70 -5.89 -15.49
C GLY A 78 3.34 -6.60 -15.53
N VAL A 79 2.24 -5.86 -15.35
CA VAL A 79 0.85 -6.37 -15.33
C VAL A 79 0.03 -5.77 -16.47
N LYS A 80 -1.09 -6.41 -16.83
CA LYS A 80 -1.95 -5.97 -17.94
C LYS A 80 -2.88 -4.82 -17.58
N HIS A 81 -3.43 -4.81 -16.37
CA HIS A 81 -4.48 -3.88 -15.97
C HIS A 81 -4.13 -3.15 -14.68
N CYS A 82 -4.38 -1.84 -14.67
CA CYS A 82 -4.25 -0.97 -13.51
C CYS A 82 -5.41 0.01 -13.49
N ALA A 83 -6.16 0.06 -12.38
CA ALA A 83 -7.26 0.96 -12.13
C ALA A 83 -6.90 1.91 -10.97
N LEU A 84 -6.74 3.19 -11.29
CA LEU A 84 -6.39 4.24 -10.32
C LEU A 84 -7.60 4.57 -9.42
N THR A 85 -7.35 4.81 -8.14
CA THR A 85 -8.37 5.11 -7.11
C THR A 85 -7.84 6.13 -6.10
N ASN A 86 -8.72 6.65 -5.24
CA ASN A 86 -8.43 7.83 -4.42
C ASN A 86 -7.59 7.57 -3.15
N SER A 87 -7.31 6.32 -2.78
CA SER A 87 -6.40 5.97 -1.68
C SER A 87 -5.98 4.49 -1.74
N GLY A 88 -4.92 4.09 -1.01
CA GLY A 88 -4.61 2.67 -0.81
C GLY A 88 -5.73 1.90 -0.10
N SER A 89 -6.39 2.52 0.88
CA SER A 89 -7.55 1.95 1.56
C SER A 89 -8.71 1.66 0.60
N SER A 90 -8.97 2.57 -0.33
CA SER A 90 -9.96 2.35 -1.40
C SER A 90 -9.52 1.29 -2.39
N ALA A 91 -8.22 1.13 -2.63
CA ALA A 91 -7.68 0.05 -3.44
C ALA A 91 -7.94 -1.31 -2.76
N ASN A 92 -7.67 -1.45 -1.47
CA ASN A 92 -7.99 -2.65 -0.69
C ASN A 92 -9.50 -2.94 -0.67
N LEU A 93 -10.33 -1.90 -0.51
CA LEU A 93 -11.78 -2.03 -0.59
C LEU A 93 -12.23 -2.58 -1.94
N LEU A 94 -11.75 -1.99 -3.04
CA LEU A 94 -12.09 -2.42 -4.40
C LEU A 94 -11.58 -3.82 -4.71
N ALA A 95 -10.35 -4.15 -4.30
CA ALA A 95 -9.78 -5.49 -4.47
C ALA A 95 -10.63 -6.56 -3.78
N PHE A 96 -11.02 -6.31 -2.51
CA PHE A 96 -11.87 -7.24 -1.78
C PHE A 96 -13.29 -7.32 -2.39
N TYR A 97 -13.95 -6.19 -2.64
CA TYR A 97 -15.32 -6.18 -3.17
C TYR A 97 -15.41 -6.81 -4.57
N THR A 98 -14.35 -6.72 -5.37
CA THR A 98 -14.26 -7.42 -6.65
C THR A 98 -14.51 -8.91 -6.51
N LEU A 99 -13.93 -9.53 -5.48
CA LEU A 99 -14.08 -10.94 -5.19
C LEU A 99 -15.48 -11.33 -4.70
N THR A 100 -16.35 -10.36 -4.41
CA THR A 100 -17.75 -10.60 -4.01
C THR A 100 -18.72 -10.62 -5.19
N SER A 101 -18.26 -10.29 -6.39
CA SER A 101 -19.11 -10.13 -7.57
C SER A 101 -19.85 -11.42 -7.93
N PRO A 102 -21.15 -11.36 -8.27
CA PRO A 102 -21.89 -12.51 -8.79
C PRO A 102 -21.30 -13.05 -10.11
N LYS A 103 -20.53 -12.25 -10.86
CA LYS A 103 -19.87 -12.67 -12.10
C LYS A 103 -18.80 -13.75 -11.86
N LEU A 104 -18.30 -13.88 -10.62
CA LEU A 104 -17.32 -14.91 -10.25
C LEU A 104 -17.96 -16.27 -9.89
N GLY A 105 -19.29 -16.40 -10.01
CA GLY A 105 -20.01 -17.64 -9.77
C GLY A 105 -19.75 -18.20 -8.36
N ASP A 106 -19.39 -19.48 -8.28
CA ASP A 106 -19.17 -20.18 -7.00
C ASP A 106 -17.86 -19.77 -6.29
N LYS A 107 -16.93 -19.15 -7.01
CA LYS A 107 -15.68 -18.64 -6.43
C LYS A 107 -15.86 -17.31 -5.70
N ARG A 108 -17.03 -16.65 -5.83
CA ARG A 108 -17.26 -15.37 -5.14
C ARG A 108 -17.24 -15.54 -3.62
N ILE A 109 -16.72 -14.54 -2.93
CA ILE A 109 -16.83 -14.40 -1.48
C ILE A 109 -18.26 -14.00 -1.13
N LYS A 110 -18.86 -14.69 -0.17
CA LYS A 110 -20.19 -14.44 0.39
C LYS A 110 -20.07 -14.02 1.85
N LYS A 111 -21.15 -13.46 2.40
CA LYS A 111 -21.21 -13.13 3.83
C LYS A 111 -21.02 -14.40 4.66
N GLY A 112 -20.19 -14.32 5.70
CA GLY A 112 -19.81 -15.44 6.55
C GLY A 112 -18.69 -16.33 6.00
N ASP A 113 -18.25 -16.13 4.76
CA ASP A 113 -17.02 -16.76 4.26
C ASP A 113 -15.80 -16.18 4.97
N GLU A 114 -14.72 -16.95 5.00
CA GLU A 114 -13.50 -16.66 5.76
C GLU A 114 -12.37 -16.15 4.85
N VAL A 115 -11.60 -15.20 5.38
CA VAL A 115 -10.42 -14.62 4.72
C VAL A 115 -9.25 -14.67 5.68
N ILE A 116 -8.20 -15.40 5.33
CA ILE A 116 -7.00 -15.50 6.17
C ILE A 116 -6.19 -14.20 6.04
N THR A 117 -5.79 -13.66 7.18
CA THR A 117 -5.00 -12.44 7.29
C THR A 117 -4.20 -12.41 8.61
N VAL A 118 -3.54 -11.29 8.91
CA VAL A 118 -2.79 -11.09 10.17
C VAL A 118 -3.36 -9.92 10.96
N ALA A 119 -3.30 -10.00 12.29
CA ALA A 119 -3.73 -8.89 13.15
C ALA A 119 -2.64 -7.81 13.29
N CYS A 120 -1.39 -8.16 12.97
CA CYS A 120 -0.25 -7.25 12.96
C CYS A 120 -0.14 -6.52 11.62
N GLY A 121 -0.81 -5.39 11.48
CA GLY A 121 -0.81 -4.63 10.23
C GLY A 121 -1.59 -3.33 10.26
N PHE A 122 -1.94 -2.84 9.08
CA PHE A 122 -2.73 -1.63 8.91
C PHE A 122 -4.24 -1.96 8.86
N PRO A 123 -5.13 -1.16 9.48
CA PRO A 123 -6.55 -1.52 9.60
C PRO A 123 -7.24 -1.71 8.24
N THR A 124 -6.94 -0.89 7.23
CA THR A 124 -7.67 -0.94 5.94
C THR A 124 -7.25 -2.08 5.02
N THR A 125 -6.30 -2.92 5.42
CA THR A 125 -6.09 -4.26 4.83
C THR A 125 -7.22 -5.21 5.25
N VAL A 126 -7.74 -5.09 6.47
CA VAL A 126 -8.73 -6.02 7.06
C VAL A 126 -10.15 -5.48 7.01
N THR A 127 -10.32 -4.16 7.14
CA THR A 127 -11.64 -3.50 7.21
C THR A 127 -12.59 -3.88 6.06
N PRO A 128 -12.16 -4.03 4.78
CA PRO A 128 -13.06 -4.45 3.70
C PRO A 128 -13.74 -5.80 3.93
N ILE A 129 -13.02 -6.75 4.55
CA ILE A 129 -13.52 -8.09 4.88
C ILE A 129 -14.70 -7.95 5.85
N ILE A 130 -14.49 -7.18 6.92
CA ILE A 130 -15.48 -6.91 7.96
C ILE A 130 -16.68 -6.15 7.40
N GLN A 131 -16.45 -5.08 6.63
CA GLN A 131 -17.50 -4.21 6.10
C GLN A 131 -18.51 -4.95 5.22
N TYR A 132 -18.05 -5.94 4.45
CA TYR A 132 -18.93 -6.78 3.65
C TYR A 132 -19.71 -7.81 4.48
N GLY A 133 -19.15 -8.22 5.62
CA GLY A 133 -19.66 -9.29 6.47
C GLY A 133 -19.00 -10.64 6.23
N ALA A 134 -17.80 -10.68 5.66
CA ALA A 134 -16.91 -11.84 5.71
C ALA A 134 -16.17 -11.88 7.06
N VAL A 135 -15.53 -13.00 7.37
CA VAL A 135 -14.88 -13.25 8.67
C VAL A 135 -13.36 -13.27 8.47
N PRO A 136 -12.61 -12.26 8.97
CA PRO A 136 -11.16 -12.36 9.00
C PRO A 136 -10.73 -13.47 9.96
N VAL A 137 -9.79 -14.31 9.49
CA VAL A 137 -9.15 -15.38 10.24
C VAL A 137 -7.70 -14.96 10.45
N PHE A 138 -7.38 -14.57 11.68
CA PHE A 138 -6.06 -14.09 12.05
C PHE A 138 -5.15 -15.25 12.40
N VAL A 139 -3.99 -15.27 11.76
CA VAL A 139 -2.82 -16.04 12.17
C VAL A 139 -1.74 -15.09 12.69
N ASP A 140 -0.81 -15.62 13.48
CA ASP A 140 0.31 -14.85 14.00
C ASP A 140 1.37 -14.58 12.91
N ILE A 141 2.37 -13.77 13.26
CA ILE A 141 3.51 -13.41 12.40
C ILE A 141 4.81 -14.03 12.90
N THR A 142 5.88 -13.99 12.11
CA THR A 142 7.24 -14.34 12.52
C THR A 142 8.06 -13.12 12.90
N ILE A 143 9.15 -13.35 13.64
CA ILE A 143 10.17 -12.35 13.99
C ILE A 143 11.51 -13.02 13.65
N PRO A 144 12.43 -12.34 12.94
CA PRO A 144 12.49 -10.90 12.69
C PRO A 144 12.02 -10.43 11.30
N GLU A 145 11.23 -11.23 10.57
CA GLU A 145 10.71 -10.82 9.26
C GLU A 145 9.44 -9.96 9.37
N TYR A 146 8.66 -10.14 10.43
CA TYR A 146 7.42 -9.40 10.75
C TYR A 146 6.27 -9.60 9.75
N ASP A 147 6.22 -10.77 9.11
CA ASP A 147 5.15 -11.18 8.21
C ASP A 147 4.49 -12.49 8.67
N ILE A 148 3.40 -12.89 8.02
CA ILE A 148 2.59 -14.07 8.37
C ILE A 148 3.41 -15.34 8.63
N ASP A 149 3.10 -16.03 9.73
CA ASP A 149 3.59 -17.40 9.99
C ASP A 149 2.87 -18.41 9.09
N VAL A 150 3.55 -18.78 8.00
CA VAL A 150 3.01 -19.71 7.01
C VAL A 150 2.78 -21.13 7.54
N THR A 151 3.38 -21.50 8.69
CA THR A 151 3.16 -22.82 9.30
C THR A 151 1.76 -22.98 9.90
N ARG A 152 1.03 -21.87 10.07
CA ARG A 152 -0.34 -21.83 10.60
C ARG A 152 -1.42 -21.85 9.52
N LEU A 153 -1.07 -21.74 8.24
CA LEU A 153 -2.04 -21.60 7.14
C LEU A 153 -3.03 -22.78 7.05
N GLU A 154 -2.54 -24.01 7.15
CA GLU A 154 -3.40 -25.21 7.09
C GLU A 154 -4.34 -25.31 8.30
N GLU A 155 -3.93 -24.83 9.47
CA GLU A 155 -4.79 -24.75 10.66
C GLU A 155 -5.84 -23.64 10.54
N ALA A 156 -5.51 -22.58 9.81
CA ALA A 156 -6.43 -21.49 9.53
C ALA A 156 -7.49 -21.84 8.49
N PHE A 157 -7.20 -22.80 7.62
CA PHE A 157 -8.09 -23.23 6.55
C PHE A 157 -9.38 -23.88 7.09
N SER A 158 -10.50 -23.62 6.40
CA SER A 158 -11.78 -24.30 6.58
C SER A 158 -12.56 -24.32 5.26
N ASP A 159 -13.65 -25.07 5.20
CA ASP A 159 -14.57 -25.08 4.03
C ASP A 159 -15.19 -23.71 3.72
N LYS A 160 -15.11 -22.75 4.66
CA LYS A 160 -15.56 -21.37 4.46
C LYS A 160 -14.45 -20.46 3.91
N THR A 161 -13.20 -20.89 3.92
CA THR A 161 -12.08 -20.06 3.47
C THR A 161 -12.18 -19.82 1.97
N LYS A 162 -12.11 -18.55 1.57
CA LYS A 162 -12.18 -18.14 0.15
C LYS A 162 -10.99 -17.34 -0.34
N ALA A 163 -10.25 -16.72 0.58
CA ALA A 163 -9.14 -15.86 0.20
C ALA A 163 -8.08 -15.77 1.28
N VAL A 164 -6.88 -15.38 0.85
CA VAL A 164 -5.83 -14.78 1.68
C VAL A 164 -5.69 -13.32 1.24
N MET A 165 -5.73 -12.39 2.19
CA MET A 165 -5.54 -10.95 1.94
C MET A 165 -4.60 -10.37 2.99
N ILE A 166 -3.36 -10.09 2.60
CA ILE A 166 -2.26 -9.75 3.51
C ILE A 166 -1.37 -8.69 2.87
N ALA A 167 -0.80 -7.82 3.69
CA ALA A 167 0.15 -6.80 3.26
C ALA A 167 1.60 -7.30 3.32
N HIS A 168 2.43 -6.82 2.39
CA HIS A 168 3.88 -6.93 2.47
C HIS A 168 4.42 -5.88 3.46
N SER A 169 4.55 -6.28 4.73
CA SER A 169 4.69 -5.36 5.86
C SER A 169 5.94 -4.49 5.75
N LEU A 170 5.75 -3.16 5.72
CA LEU A 170 6.83 -2.16 5.60
C LEU A 170 7.81 -2.40 4.45
N GLY A 171 7.34 -3.01 3.36
CA GLY A 171 8.15 -3.29 2.18
C GLY A 171 8.78 -4.68 2.16
N ASN A 172 8.83 -5.38 3.29
CA ASN A 172 9.28 -6.77 3.32
C ASN A 172 8.19 -7.65 2.71
N PRO A 173 8.48 -8.44 1.66
CA PRO A 173 7.46 -9.32 1.11
C PRO A 173 7.23 -10.49 2.06
N PHE A 174 6.00 -10.75 2.50
CA PHE A 174 5.66 -12.04 3.10
C PHE A 174 6.11 -13.22 2.22
N ASN A 175 6.22 -14.43 2.80
CA ASN A 175 6.63 -15.64 2.09
C ASN A 175 5.63 -16.03 0.98
N LEU A 176 5.81 -15.42 -0.19
CA LEU A 176 4.95 -15.52 -1.36
C LEU A 176 4.92 -16.92 -1.93
N GLU A 177 6.06 -17.63 -1.92
CA GLU A 177 6.14 -19.01 -2.38
C GLU A 177 5.17 -19.90 -1.61
N ALA A 178 5.23 -19.87 -0.28
CA ALA A 178 4.38 -20.69 0.57
C ALA A 178 2.90 -20.25 0.54
N VAL A 179 2.63 -18.95 0.63
CA VAL A 179 1.25 -18.41 0.60
C VAL A 179 0.58 -18.69 -0.74
N LYS A 180 1.29 -18.48 -1.85
CA LYS A 180 0.76 -18.75 -3.19
C LYS A 180 0.51 -20.25 -3.38
N ALA A 181 1.45 -21.11 -3.00
CA ALA A 181 1.26 -22.57 -3.08
C ALA A 181 0.05 -23.03 -2.27
N PHE A 182 -0.16 -22.47 -1.08
CA PHE A 182 -1.34 -22.73 -0.26
C PHE A 182 -2.64 -22.27 -0.95
N CYS A 183 -2.66 -21.07 -1.53
CA CYS A 183 -3.82 -20.57 -2.26
C CYS A 183 -4.15 -21.44 -3.49
N ASP A 184 -3.13 -21.81 -4.26
CA ASP A 184 -3.29 -22.66 -5.45
C ASP A 184 -3.83 -24.05 -5.06
N LYS A 185 -3.29 -24.67 -4.00
CA LYS A 185 -3.71 -25.97 -3.49
C LYS A 185 -5.19 -26.01 -3.13
N HIS A 186 -5.69 -24.95 -2.49
CA HIS A 186 -7.06 -24.88 -1.95
C HIS A 186 -8.02 -24.08 -2.85
N GLY A 187 -7.55 -23.60 -4.00
CA GLY A 187 -8.35 -22.80 -4.93
C GLY A 187 -8.81 -21.45 -4.37
N LEU A 188 -8.00 -20.83 -3.52
CA LEU A 188 -8.29 -19.56 -2.85
C LEU A 188 -7.87 -18.36 -3.68
N TRP A 189 -8.56 -17.23 -3.49
CA TRP A 189 -8.06 -15.95 -3.96
C TRP A 189 -6.85 -15.48 -3.15
N LEU A 190 -5.98 -14.72 -3.80
CA LEU A 190 -4.83 -14.09 -3.16
C LEU A 190 -4.85 -12.60 -3.51
N VAL A 191 -5.02 -11.76 -2.50
CA VAL A 191 -4.90 -10.30 -2.62
C VAL A 191 -3.61 -9.88 -1.92
N GLU A 192 -2.70 -9.30 -2.69
CA GLU A 192 -1.45 -8.73 -2.19
C GLU A 192 -1.68 -7.25 -1.88
N ASP A 193 -1.78 -6.90 -0.60
CA ASP A 193 -1.72 -5.50 -0.20
C ASP A 193 -0.28 -5.00 -0.29
N ASN A 194 0.01 -4.26 -1.35
CA ASN A 194 1.34 -3.80 -1.69
C ASN A 194 1.48 -2.30 -1.45
N CYS A 195 0.65 -1.71 -0.58
CA CYS A 195 0.67 -0.29 -0.27
C CYS A 195 2.08 0.17 0.14
N ASP A 196 2.73 -0.54 1.05
CA ASP A 196 4.05 -0.20 1.59
C ASP A 196 5.22 -0.91 0.89
N ALA A 197 4.98 -1.61 -0.22
CA ALA A 197 5.98 -2.48 -0.86
C ALA A 197 6.13 -2.22 -2.37
N LEU A 198 5.79 -1.02 -2.82
CA LEU A 198 5.97 -0.65 -4.22
C LEU A 198 7.46 -0.74 -4.62
N GLY A 199 7.74 -1.65 -5.54
CA GLY A 199 9.10 -1.94 -6.03
C GLY A 199 9.86 -3.03 -5.29
N SER A 200 9.27 -3.63 -4.24
CA SER A 200 9.82 -4.86 -3.70
C SER A 200 9.74 -5.98 -4.74
N GLU A 201 10.73 -6.86 -4.75
CA GLU A 201 10.78 -7.99 -5.67
C GLU A 201 10.83 -9.31 -4.90
N TYR A 202 10.31 -10.35 -5.53
CA TYR A 202 10.32 -11.71 -5.00
C TYR A 202 10.61 -12.71 -6.11
N THR A 203 11.30 -13.81 -5.79
CA THR A 203 11.69 -14.85 -6.75
C THR A 203 11.07 -16.19 -6.38
N ILE A 204 10.33 -16.80 -7.32
CA ILE A 204 9.81 -18.18 -7.23
C ILE A 204 10.31 -18.95 -8.46
N ASP A 205 10.90 -20.13 -8.26
CA ASP A 205 11.38 -21.00 -9.35
C ASP A 205 12.28 -20.29 -10.38
N GLY A 206 13.15 -19.39 -9.91
CA GLY A 206 14.06 -18.61 -10.75
C GLY A 206 13.42 -17.46 -11.53
N VAL A 207 12.12 -17.20 -11.35
CA VAL A 207 11.40 -16.06 -11.93
C VAL A 207 11.25 -14.97 -10.89
N THR A 208 11.83 -13.80 -11.14
CA THR A 208 11.68 -12.60 -10.30
C THR A 208 10.55 -11.72 -10.82
N LYS A 209 9.66 -11.31 -9.93
CA LYS A 209 8.62 -10.31 -10.22
C LYS A 209 8.49 -9.31 -9.07
N LYS A 210 7.92 -8.15 -9.38
CA LYS A 210 7.52 -7.18 -8.36
C LYS A 210 6.38 -7.74 -7.51
N THR A 211 6.37 -7.43 -6.22
CA THR A 211 5.27 -7.77 -5.33
C THR A 211 3.97 -7.07 -5.74
N GLY A 212 2.83 -7.69 -5.39
CA GLY A 212 1.53 -7.29 -5.92
C GLY A 212 1.17 -7.91 -7.28
N THR A 213 2.06 -8.70 -7.88
CA THR A 213 1.88 -9.30 -9.22
C THR A 213 1.95 -10.83 -9.24
N TRP A 214 1.98 -11.45 -8.05
CA TRP A 214 2.02 -12.90 -7.87
C TRP A 214 0.64 -13.50 -7.61
N GLY A 215 -0.21 -12.76 -6.89
CA GLY A 215 -1.60 -13.07 -6.59
C GLY A 215 -2.55 -12.67 -7.72
N HIS A 216 -3.84 -12.64 -7.37
CA HIS A 216 -4.90 -12.34 -8.32
C HIS A 216 -5.14 -10.83 -8.45
N ILE A 217 -4.98 -10.09 -7.36
CA ILE A 217 -5.15 -8.64 -7.30
C ILE A 217 -4.07 -8.05 -6.40
N GLY A 218 -3.38 -7.01 -6.88
CA GLY A 218 -2.47 -6.19 -6.08
C GLY A 218 -3.03 -4.79 -5.84
N THR A 219 -2.62 -4.16 -4.72
CA THR A 219 -3.02 -2.79 -4.39
C THR A 219 -1.82 -1.92 -4.03
N SER A 220 -1.88 -0.63 -4.36
CA SER A 220 -0.83 0.35 -4.00
C SER A 220 -1.45 1.60 -3.38
N SER A 221 -0.68 2.29 -2.54
CA SER A 221 -1.03 3.56 -1.91
C SER A 221 -0.08 4.67 -2.36
N PHE A 222 -0.63 5.87 -2.57
CA PHE A 222 0.10 7.07 -2.97
C PHE A 222 -0.08 8.22 -1.97
N TYR A 223 -0.26 7.88 -0.69
CA TYR A 223 -0.23 8.84 0.42
C TYR A 223 1.22 9.29 0.71
N PRO A 224 1.51 10.53 1.18
CA PRO A 224 2.83 11.15 1.10
C PRO A 224 4.05 10.41 1.69
N PRO A 225 3.92 9.57 2.74
CA PRO A 225 5.05 8.78 3.26
C PRO A 225 5.45 7.57 2.40
N HIS A 226 4.60 7.13 1.45
CA HIS A 226 4.83 5.95 0.61
C HIS A 226 5.92 6.21 -0.44
N HIS A 227 6.25 5.19 -1.23
CA HIS A 227 7.29 5.26 -2.28
C HIS A 227 7.04 6.33 -3.31
N MET A 228 5.78 6.67 -3.55
CA MET A 228 5.42 7.82 -4.36
C MET A 228 4.12 8.44 -3.85
N THR A 229 3.81 9.66 -4.30
CA THR A 229 2.61 10.35 -3.81
C THR A 229 1.79 11.07 -4.88
N MET A 230 0.49 11.16 -4.64
CA MET A 230 -0.45 12.06 -5.34
C MET A 230 -1.13 13.03 -4.36
N GLY A 231 -0.57 13.20 -3.16
CA GLY A 231 -1.27 13.75 -2.00
C GLY A 231 -2.20 12.69 -1.41
N GLU A 232 -3.25 12.33 -2.13
CA GLU A 232 -4.11 11.17 -1.85
C GLU A 232 -4.22 10.35 -3.14
N GLY A 233 -4.13 9.02 -3.05
CA GLY A 233 -4.24 8.15 -4.21
C GLY A 233 -3.93 6.70 -3.90
N GLY A 234 -4.29 5.81 -4.82
CA GLY A 234 -3.95 4.40 -4.80
C GLY A 234 -4.27 3.74 -6.13
N ALA A 235 -3.94 2.47 -6.29
CA ALA A 235 -4.25 1.73 -7.50
C ALA A 235 -4.57 0.28 -7.18
N VAL A 236 -5.46 -0.32 -7.98
CA VAL A 236 -5.72 -1.76 -8.01
C VAL A 236 -5.19 -2.29 -9.33
N TYR A 237 -4.50 -3.42 -9.32
CA TYR A 237 -3.93 -3.99 -10.55
C TYR A 237 -4.03 -5.51 -10.57
N THR A 238 -4.12 -6.04 -11.79
CA THR A 238 -4.36 -7.47 -12.05
C THR A 238 -3.99 -7.82 -13.49
N ASP A 239 -3.75 -9.10 -13.76
CA ASP A 239 -3.63 -9.64 -15.12
C ASP A 239 -4.94 -10.18 -15.69
N ASP A 240 -6.00 -10.24 -14.87
CA ASP A 240 -7.30 -10.78 -15.26
C ASP A 240 -8.25 -9.65 -15.72
N ALA A 241 -8.66 -9.73 -16.99
CA ALA A 241 -9.52 -8.73 -17.61
C ALA A 241 -10.96 -8.72 -17.06
N GLU A 242 -11.45 -9.83 -16.50
CA GLU A 242 -12.76 -9.88 -15.84
C GLU A 242 -12.66 -9.22 -14.46
N LEU A 243 -11.59 -9.46 -13.70
CA LEU A 243 -11.35 -8.77 -12.43
C LEU A 243 -11.21 -7.25 -12.65
N ASP A 244 -10.46 -6.78 -13.65
CA ASP A 244 -10.35 -5.33 -13.94
C ASP A 244 -11.72 -4.69 -14.27
N LYS A 245 -12.56 -5.37 -15.06
CA LYS A 245 -13.93 -4.87 -15.35
C LYS A 245 -14.77 -4.76 -14.08
N ILE A 246 -14.70 -5.76 -13.19
CA ILE A 246 -15.43 -5.75 -11.94
C ILE A 246 -14.90 -4.64 -11.02
N VAL A 247 -13.58 -4.50 -10.88
CA VAL A 247 -12.92 -3.41 -10.12
C VAL A 247 -13.44 -2.05 -10.59
N ARG A 248 -13.40 -1.80 -11.91
CA ARG A 248 -13.85 -0.55 -12.50
C ARG A 248 -15.34 -0.32 -12.31
N SER A 249 -16.16 -1.37 -12.41
CA SER A 249 -17.59 -1.28 -12.11
C SER A 249 -17.81 -0.84 -10.67
N PHE A 250 -17.23 -1.51 -9.67
CA PHE A 250 -17.33 -1.09 -8.27
C PHE A 250 -16.78 0.32 -8.02
N ARG A 251 -15.70 0.73 -8.69
CA ARG A 251 -15.14 2.09 -8.56
C ARG A 251 -16.04 3.16 -9.16
N ASP A 252 -16.76 2.83 -10.23
CA ASP A 252 -17.50 3.75 -11.09
C ASP A 252 -19.02 3.56 -10.94
N TRP A 253 -19.50 3.77 -9.71
CA TRP A 253 -20.91 3.74 -9.28
C TRP A 253 -21.60 2.39 -9.41
N GLY A 254 -20.86 1.31 -9.68
CA GLY A 254 -21.43 -0.01 -9.94
C GLY A 254 -21.96 -0.16 -11.36
N ARG A 255 -21.64 0.77 -12.25
CA ARG A 255 -22.14 0.82 -13.62
C ARG A 255 -21.63 -0.36 -14.46
N ASP A 256 -22.47 -0.88 -15.34
CA ASP A 256 -22.15 -2.02 -16.22
C ASP A 256 -21.39 -1.61 -17.50
N CYS A 257 -21.66 -0.43 -18.08
CA CYS A 257 -20.93 0.08 -19.24
C CYS A 257 -19.48 0.45 -18.87
N TRP A 258 -18.54 -0.26 -19.50
CA TRP A 258 -17.09 -0.08 -19.39
C TRP A 258 -16.52 1.09 -20.20
N CYS A 259 -17.40 1.96 -20.70
CA CYS A 259 -17.05 3.08 -21.55
C CYS A 259 -16.22 4.13 -20.76
N ILE A 260 -15.07 4.54 -21.30
CA ILE A 260 -14.13 5.49 -20.67
C ILE A 260 -14.84 6.83 -20.43
N GLY A 261 -14.47 7.54 -19.35
CA GLY A 261 -14.99 8.88 -19.06
C GLY A 261 -14.82 9.82 -20.26
N GLY A 262 -15.89 10.56 -20.62
CA GLY A 262 -15.90 11.43 -21.80
C GLY A 262 -16.13 10.74 -23.15
N VAL A 263 -16.22 9.40 -23.19
CA VAL A 263 -16.53 8.63 -24.41
C VAL A 263 -17.83 7.84 -24.25
N ASP A 264 -18.69 7.92 -25.26
CA ASP A 264 -20.01 7.33 -25.23
C ASP A 264 -20.08 6.07 -26.11
N ASN A 265 -20.84 5.07 -25.65
CA ASN A 265 -21.17 3.88 -26.42
C ASN A 265 -19.96 3.03 -26.88
N THR A 266 -18.83 3.07 -26.16
CA THR A 266 -17.71 2.13 -26.40
C THR A 266 -18.16 0.67 -26.30
N CYS A 267 -19.13 0.40 -25.42
CA CYS A 267 -19.78 -0.91 -25.27
C CYS A 267 -20.64 -1.33 -26.47
N LYS A 268 -21.02 -0.39 -27.36
CA LYS A 268 -21.99 -0.57 -28.46
C LYS A 268 -23.40 -0.97 -28.02
N CYS A 269 -23.70 -0.88 -26.72
CA CYS A 269 -24.95 -1.34 -26.12
C CYS A 269 -25.82 -0.21 -25.55
N ARG A 270 -25.51 1.06 -25.82
CA ARG A 270 -26.11 2.19 -25.10
C ARG A 270 -27.64 2.20 -25.11
N PHE A 271 -28.29 1.89 -26.23
CA PHE A 271 -29.76 1.90 -26.36
C PHE A 271 -30.32 0.62 -26.99
N THR A 272 -29.57 -0.48 -26.92
CA THR A 272 -29.89 -1.72 -27.66
C THR A 272 -30.08 -2.93 -26.74
N GLY A 273 -29.77 -2.80 -25.44
CA GLY A 273 -29.84 -3.92 -24.48
C GLY A 273 -31.15 -4.02 -23.70
N LYS A 274 -31.34 -5.18 -23.05
CA LYS A 274 -32.35 -5.44 -22.00
C LYS A 274 -31.59 -5.96 -20.79
N PHE A 275 -31.66 -5.24 -19.67
CA PHE A 275 -30.84 -5.52 -18.49
C PHE A 275 -31.74 -5.71 -17.26
N GLY A 276 -31.77 -6.94 -16.72
CA GLY A 276 -32.68 -7.30 -15.65
C GLY A 276 -34.12 -6.92 -15.98
N GLU A 277 -34.78 -6.24 -15.05
CA GLU A 277 -36.17 -5.80 -15.20
C GLU A 277 -36.34 -4.43 -15.88
N LEU A 278 -35.25 -3.70 -16.14
CA LEU A 278 -35.28 -2.38 -16.79
C LEU A 278 -35.90 -2.45 -18.19
N PRO A 279 -36.57 -1.40 -18.71
CA PRO A 279 -37.15 -1.43 -20.05
C PRO A 279 -36.08 -1.67 -21.13
N ALA A 280 -36.47 -2.28 -22.25
CA ALA A 280 -35.55 -2.47 -23.38
C ALA A 280 -35.08 -1.12 -23.92
N GLY A 281 -33.80 -1.01 -24.25
CA GLY A 281 -33.17 0.22 -24.73
C GLY A 281 -32.82 1.24 -23.65
N TYR A 282 -32.93 0.90 -22.35
CA TYR A 282 -32.48 1.77 -21.27
C TYR A 282 -30.99 2.12 -21.42
N ASP A 283 -30.61 3.37 -21.13
CA ASP A 283 -29.23 3.85 -21.34
C ASP A 283 -28.25 2.98 -20.54
N HIS A 284 -27.36 2.26 -21.24
CA HIS A 284 -26.37 1.38 -20.58
C HIS A 284 -25.44 2.14 -19.62
N LYS A 285 -25.30 3.47 -19.76
CA LYS A 285 -24.60 4.31 -18.77
C LYS A 285 -25.30 4.38 -17.40
N TYR A 286 -26.58 4.08 -17.34
CA TYR A 286 -27.39 4.08 -16.12
C TYR A 286 -27.89 2.69 -15.76
N VAL A 287 -27.22 1.66 -16.28
CA VAL A 287 -27.37 0.28 -15.83
C VAL A 287 -26.28 -0.01 -14.82
N TYR A 288 -26.68 -0.50 -13.65
CA TYR A 288 -25.78 -0.81 -12.55
C TYR A 288 -25.80 -2.32 -12.29
N SER A 289 -24.66 -2.99 -12.49
CA SER A 289 -24.51 -4.44 -12.26
C SER A 289 -23.89 -4.79 -10.92
N HIS A 290 -23.38 -3.79 -10.20
CA HIS A 290 -22.86 -3.91 -8.85
C HIS A 290 -23.40 -2.80 -7.95
N LEU A 291 -23.38 -3.02 -6.64
CA LEU A 291 -23.58 -1.96 -5.65
C LEU A 291 -22.22 -1.29 -5.42
N GLY A 292 -21.89 -0.35 -6.29
CA GLY A 292 -20.57 0.30 -6.32
C GLY A 292 -20.46 1.57 -5.48
N PHE A 293 -19.31 2.20 -5.63
CA PHE A 293 -18.84 3.40 -4.95
C PHE A 293 -18.50 4.50 -5.96
N ASN A 294 -17.95 5.62 -5.50
CA ASN A 294 -17.29 6.57 -6.39
C ASN A 294 -15.89 6.90 -5.84
N LEU A 295 -14.91 6.12 -6.28
CA LEU A 295 -13.56 6.15 -5.71
C LEU A 295 -12.50 6.54 -6.75
N LYS A 296 -12.89 7.31 -7.77
CA LYS A 296 -11.96 7.88 -8.77
C LYS A 296 -11.14 9.02 -8.19
N VAL A 297 -9.98 9.27 -8.78
CA VAL A 297 -9.18 10.47 -8.56
C VAL A 297 -9.57 11.60 -9.52
N THR A 298 -9.01 12.77 -9.26
CA THR A 298 -8.91 13.88 -10.22
C THR A 298 -7.71 13.67 -11.16
N ASP A 299 -7.73 14.31 -12.34
CA ASP A 299 -6.58 14.26 -13.25
C ASP A 299 -5.35 14.99 -12.66
N MET A 300 -5.58 15.96 -11.78
CA MET A 300 -4.54 16.70 -11.07
C MET A 300 -3.69 15.78 -10.17
N GLN A 301 -4.34 14.86 -9.46
CA GLN A 301 -3.65 13.84 -8.67
C GLN A 301 -2.81 12.93 -9.58
N ALA A 302 -3.39 12.48 -10.69
CA ALA A 302 -2.69 11.61 -11.64
C ALA A 302 -1.50 12.29 -12.33
N ALA A 303 -1.56 13.60 -12.54
CA ALA A 303 -0.48 14.39 -13.12
C ALA A 303 0.78 14.40 -12.22
N ILE A 304 0.58 14.57 -10.90
CA ILE A 304 1.65 14.41 -9.89
C ILE A 304 2.20 12.98 -9.96
N GLY A 305 1.32 11.98 -10.00
CA GLY A 305 1.70 10.58 -10.13
C GLY A 305 2.58 10.29 -11.34
N CYS A 306 2.28 10.91 -12.49
CA CYS A 306 3.06 10.72 -13.71
C CYS A 306 4.50 11.24 -13.59
N ALA A 307 4.75 12.31 -12.83
CA ALA A 307 6.09 12.82 -12.53
C ALA A 307 6.83 11.93 -11.52
N GLN A 308 6.11 11.42 -10.53
CA GLN A 308 6.67 10.54 -9.51
C GLN A 308 7.13 9.19 -10.11
N LEU A 309 6.37 8.64 -11.06
CA LEU A 309 6.75 7.39 -11.74
C LEU A 309 8.13 7.44 -12.40
N GLU A 310 8.57 8.62 -12.88
CA GLU A 310 9.91 8.77 -13.48
C GLU A 310 11.04 8.55 -12.47
N LYS A 311 10.75 8.69 -11.17
CA LYS A 311 11.74 8.62 -10.09
C LYS A 311 11.68 7.30 -9.33
N LEU A 312 10.75 6.41 -9.65
CA LEU A 312 10.41 5.28 -8.80
C LEU A 312 11.59 4.32 -8.61
N ASP A 313 12.34 4.01 -9.66
CA ASP A 313 13.54 3.16 -9.57
C ASP A 313 14.60 3.77 -8.63
N TYR A 314 14.84 5.09 -8.75
CA TYR A 314 15.76 5.79 -7.84
C TYR A 314 15.27 5.78 -6.39
N ILE A 315 13.96 5.92 -6.17
CA ILE A 315 13.36 5.91 -4.84
C ILE A 315 13.54 4.53 -4.18
N VAL A 316 13.28 3.46 -4.93
CA VAL A 316 13.48 2.07 -4.49
C VAL A 316 14.94 1.85 -4.08
N GLU A 317 15.89 2.18 -4.96
CA GLU A 317 17.32 2.00 -4.68
C GLU A 317 17.82 2.86 -3.50
N SER A 318 17.29 4.08 -3.37
CA SER A 318 17.62 4.95 -2.24
C SER A 318 17.16 4.35 -0.90
N ARG A 319 15.96 3.75 -0.87
CA ARG A 319 15.43 3.07 0.32
C ARG A 319 16.26 1.84 0.68
N ARG A 320 16.62 1.00 -0.29
CA ARG A 320 17.53 -0.15 -0.11
C ARG A 320 18.88 0.28 0.47
N ARG A 321 19.49 1.32 -0.11
CA ARG A 321 20.76 1.89 0.37
C ARG A 321 20.65 2.39 1.82
N ASN A 322 19.62 3.18 2.12
CA ASN A 322 19.43 3.73 3.46
C ASN A 322 19.18 2.63 4.50
N PHE A 323 18.37 1.62 4.17
CA PHE A 323 18.15 0.46 5.02
C PHE A 323 19.46 -0.28 5.30
N LYS A 324 20.27 -0.54 4.27
CA LYS A 324 21.57 -1.23 4.41
C LYS A 324 22.51 -0.50 5.38
N ILE A 325 22.62 0.83 5.25
CA ILE A 325 23.44 1.66 6.15
C ILE A 325 22.97 1.53 7.61
N LEU A 326 21.67 1.58 7.86
CA LEU A 326 21.13 1.39 9.22
C LEU A 326 21.34 -0.03 9.74
N ARG A 327 21.11 -1.04 8.89
CA ARG A 327 21.25 -2.46 9.25
C ARG A 327 22.68 -2.79 9.66
N GLU A 328 23.66 -2.39 8.84
CA GLU A 328 25.09 -2.58 9.12
C GLU A 328 25.53 -1.73 10.32
N GLY A 329 25.04 -0.48 10.38
CA GLY A 329 25.37 0.46 11.45
C GLY A 329 24.88 0.02 12.82
N LEU A 330 23.75 -0.68 12.90
CA LEU A 330 23.15 -1.16 14.17
C LEU A 330 23.50 -2.61 14.49
N GLU A 331 24.16 -3.34 13.59
CA GLU A 331 24.60 -4.72 13.82
C GLU A 331 25.37 -4.85 15.15
N GLY A 332 25.07 -5.92 15.90
CA GLY A 332 25.66 -6.17 17.21
C GLY A 332 25.22 -5.24 18.35
N THR A 333 24.26 -4.33 18.13
CA THR A 333 23.70 -3.51 19.21
C THR A 333 22.86 -4.37 20.16
N GLU A 334 23.33 -4.53 21.40
CA GLU A 334 22.72 -5.38 22.41
C GLU A 334 21.28 -4.95 22.76
N GLY A 335 20.43 -5.91 23.11
CA GLY A 335 19.04 -5.65 23.48
C GLY A 335 18.10 -5.36 22.30
N LEU A 336 18.60 -5.29 21.06
CA LEU A 336 17.77 -5.05 19.87
C LEU A 336 17.64 -6.31 18.99
N ILE A 337 16.50 -6.40 18.29
CA ILE A 337 16.25 -7.32 17.19
C ILE A 337 16.06 -6.46 15.93
N LEU A 338 16.93 -6.68 14.94
CA LEU A 338 16.92 -5.96 13.67
C LEU A 338 16.15 -6.77 12.62
N PRO A 339 15.55 -6.10 11.61
CA PRO A 339 14.68 -6.74 10.65
C PRO A 339 15.51 -7.51 9.62
N GLU A 340 15.00 -8.66 9.18
CA GLU A 340 15.60 -9.48 8.14
C GLU A 340 14.68 -9.58 6.93
N PRO A 341 15.24 -9.55 5.70
CA PRO A 341 14.44 -9.78 4.50
C PRO A 341 13.94 -11.23 4.46
N ILE A 342 12.72 -11.42 3.97
CA ILE A 342 12.22 -12.77 3.68
C ILE A 342 13.12 -13.42 2.63
N LYS A 343 13.34 -14.74 2.74
CA LYS A 343 14.12 -15.50 1.78
C LYS A 343 13.59 -15.32 0.34
N ASN A 344 14.49 -15.21 -0.63
CA ASN A 344 14.21 -14.98 -2.05
C ASN A 344 13.55 -13.62 -2.37
N SER A 345 13.59 -12.67 -1.45
CA SER A 345 13.07 -11.31 -1.66
C SER A 345 14.18 -10.27 -1.79
N ASP A 346 13.85 -9.16 -2.47
CA ASP A 346 14.61 -7.91 -2.45
C ASP A 346 13.68 -6.75 -2.07
N PRO A 347 13.54 -6.46 -0.76
CA PRO A 347 12.58 -5.49 -0.27
C PRO A 347 12.90 -4.04 -0.65
N SER A 348 11.88 -3.34 -1.15
CA SER A 348 11.83 -1.89 -1.25
C SER A 348 11.30 -1.32 0.06
N TRP A 349 12.17 -1.21 1.07
CA TRP A 349 11.79 -0.88 2.44
C TRP A 349 11.01 0.44 2.60
N PHE A 350 9.85 0.37 3.24
CA PHE A 350 9.08 1.54 3.66
C PHE A 350 9.70 2.23 4.89
N GLY A 351 10.11 1.41 5.86
CA GLY A 351 10.68 1.82 7.14
C GLY A 351 11.69 0.79 7.66
N PHE A 352 12.44 1.16 8.70
CA PHE A 352 13.39 0.29 9.39
C PHE A 352 12.83 -0.09 10.76
N LEU A 353 12.33 -1.33 10.89
CA LEU A 353 11.80 -1.86 12.15
C LEU A 353 12.92 -2.12 13.16
N ILE A 354 12.61 -1.91 14.44
CA ILE A 354 13.47 -2.24 15.57
C ILE A 354 12.56 -2.80 16.67
N SER A 355 12.85 -4.03 17.10
CA SER A 355 12.24 -4.56 18.33
C SER A 355 13.24 -4.54 19.48
N VAL A 356 12.76 -4.17 20.65
CA VAL A 356 13.52 -4.27 21.90
C VAL A 356 13.27 -5.63 22.53
N LYS A 357 14.34 -6.36 22.87
CA LYS A 357 14.22 -7.67 23.54
C LYS A 357 13.59 -7.47 24.93
N SER A 358 12.82 -8.45 25.39
CA SER A 358 12.16 -8.38 26.70
C SER A 358 13.13 -8.28 27.88
N ASP A 359 14.37 -8.73 27.70
CA ASP A 359 15.45 -8.73 28.68
C ASP A 359 16.50 -7.63 28.44
N ALA A 360 16.22 -6.65 27.57
CA ALA A 360 17.18 -5.62 27.16
C ALA A 360 17.61 -4.62 28.25
N GLY A 361 16.98 -4.64 29.44
CA GLY A 361 17.21 -3.67 30.50
C GLY A 361 16.53 -2.30 30.28
N PHE A 362 15.88 -2.12 29.13
CA PHE A 362 15.07 -0.95 28.78
C PHE A 362 13.87 -1.36 27.94
N THR A 363 12.88 -0.47 27.83
CA THR A 363 11.65 -0.70 27.07
C THR A 363 11.70 0.01 25.71
N ARG A 364 10.85 -0.45 24.78
CA ARG A 364 10.63 0.26 23.51
C ARG A 364 10.22 1.71 23.71
N ASN A 365 9.33 2.00 24.67
CA ASN A 365 8.89 3.38 24.92
C ASN A 365 10.04 4.28 25.36
N GLN A 366 10.91 3.82 26.26
CA GLN A 366 12.09 4.60 26.69
C GLN A 366 13.01 4.91 25.50
N LEU A 367 13.27 3.94 24.62
CA LEU A 367 14.06 4.17 23.42
C LEU A 367 13.36 5.13 22.45
N SER A 368 12.07 4.93 22.16
CA SER A 368 11.31 5.82 21.27
C SER A 368 11.24 7.26 21.79
N GLU A 369 10.96 7.45 23.08
CA GLU A 369 10.95 8.77 23.74
C GLU A 369 12.34 9.44 23.69
N TYR A 370 13.41 8.67 23.91
CA TYR A 370 14.76 9.17 23.76
C TYR A 370 15.04 9.64 22.33
N LEU A 371 14.68 8.85 21.31
CA LEU A 371 14.85 9.22 19.91
C LEU A 371 14.03 10.46 19.53
N GLU A 372 12.77 10.56 19.95
CA GLU A 372 11.92 11.73 19.72
C GLU A 372 12.49 12.99 20.40
N SER A 373 13.05 12.85 21.62
CA SER A 373 13.75 13.93 22.32
C SER A 373 14.96 14.45 21.54
N LYS A 374 15.57 13.58 20.72
CA LYS A 374 16.70 13.85 19.83
C LYS A 374 16.26 14.23 18.41
N LYS A 375 14.96 14.51 18.21
CA LYS A 375 14.36 14.87 16.91
C LYS A 375 14.45 13.76 15.85
N ILE A 376 14.56 12.51 16.27
CA ILE A 376 14.45 11.34 15.40
C ILE A 376 13.04 10.79 15.54
N GLN A 377 12.27 10.91 14.47
CA GLN A 377 10.87 10.54 14.48
C GLN A 377 10.71 9.02 14.44
N THR A 378 9.82 8.51 15.30
CA THR A 378 9.53 7.08 15.45
C THR A 378 8.05 6.80 15.19
N ARG A 379 7.72 5.57 14.81
CA ARG A 379 6.35 5.12 14.65
C ARG A 379 6.20 3.69 15.16
N ASN A 380 5.07 3.36 15.75
CA ASN A 380 4.75 1.96 16.05
C ASN A 380 4.44 1.22 14.74
N LEU A 381 4.48 -0.12 14.75
CA LEU A 381 4.01 -0.90 13.60
C LEU A 381 2.48 -0.84 13.50
N PHE A 382 1.99 0.30 13.00
CA PHE A 382 0.58 0.58 12.75
C PHE A 382 -0.32 0.27 13.95
N ALA A 383 -1.23 -0.69 13.81
CA ALA A 383 -2.12 -1.11 14.88
C ALA A 383 -1.42 -1.93 15.96
N GLY A 384 -0.26 -2.52 15.69
CA GLY A 384 0.37 -3.52 16.54
C GLY A 384 -0.47 -4.80 16.57
N ASN A 385 -1.55 -4.82 17.37
CA ASN A 385 -2.54 -5.89 17.35
C ASN A 385 -3.94 -5.31 17.08
N LEU A 386 -4.44 -5.46 15.84
CA LEU A 386 -5.76 -5.00 15.42
C LEU A 386 -6.88 -5.48 16.36
N VAL A 387 -6.85 -6.75 16.78
CA VAL A 387 -7.90 -7.34 17.62
C VAL A 387 -7.90 -6.81 19.06
N LYS A 388 -6.98 -5.92 19.43
CA LYS A 388 -6.97 -5.22 20.73
C LYS A 388 -7.44 -3.76 20.64
N HIS A 389 -7.69 -3.22 19.44
CA HIS A 389 -8.21 -1.86 19.28
C HIS A 389 -9.68 -1.76 19.72
N PRO A 390 -10.16 -0.55 20.11
CA PRO A 390 -11.55 -0.34 20.49
C PRO A 390 -12.56 -0.71 19.40
N ALA A 391 -12.19 -0.58 18.12
CA ALA A 391 -13.04 -0.97 16.99
C ALA A 391 -13.43 -2.46 16.99
N PHE A 392 -12.72 -3.30 17.74
CA PHE A 392 -13.01 -4.73 17.91
C PHE A 392 -13.74 -5.06 19.23
N ASP A 393 -14.08 -4.08 20.08
CA ASP A 393 -14.74 -4.32 21.39
C ASP A 393 -16.06 -5.10 21.27
N GLU A 394 -16.91 -4.73 20.32
CA GLU A 394 -18.19 -5.43 20.09
C GLU A 394 -17.98 -6.87 19.64
N MET A 395 -17.03 -7.11 18.74
CA MET A 395 -16.71 -8.45 18.26
C MET A 395 -16.11 -9.32 19.37
N ARG A 396 -15.25 -8.73 20.22
CA ARG A 396 -14.70 -9.41 21.41
C ARG A 396 -15.79 -9.76 22.42
N SER A 397 -16.71 -8.83 22.71
CA SER A 397 -17.77 -9.06 23.71
C SER A 397 -18.81 -10.07 23.24
N THR A 398 -19.10 -10.11 21.95
CA THR A 398 -20.05 -11.08 21.36
C THR A 398 -19.41 -12.42 21.01
N GLY A 399 -18.08 -12.49 20.93
CA GLY A 399 -17.34 -13.67 20.45
C GLY A 399 -17.61 -13.98 18.98
N LYS A 400 -18.02 -12.98 18.19
CA LYS A 400 -18.40 -13.13 16.77
C LYS A 400 -17.69 -12.07 15.93
N GLY A 401 -17.50 -12.36 14.65
CA GLY A 401 -17.02 -11.40 13.64
C GLY A 401 -15.57 -11.61 13.21
N PHE A 402 -14.77 -12.39 13.93
CA PHE A 402 -13.44 -12.84 13.50
C PHE A 402 -13.08 -14.17 14.16
N ARG A 403 -12.02 -14.83 13.66
CA ARG A 403 -11.41 -16.01 14.27
C ARG A 403 -9.93 -15.78 14.48
N ILE A 404 -9.36 -16.37 15.53
CA ILE A 404 -7.92 -16.42 15.76
C ILE A 404 -7.51 -17.89 15.77
N VAL A 405 -6.42 -18.21 15.09
CA VAL A 405 -5.82 -19.54 15.04
C VAL A 405 -4.62 -19.56 15.98
N GLY A 406 -4.65 -20.43 16.98
CA GLY A 406 -3.64 -20.47 18.03
C GLY A 406 -3.65 -19.19 18.89
N GLU A 407 -2.47 -18.62 19.09
CA GLU A 407 -2.24 -17.40 19.87
C GLU A 407 -1.51 -16.35 19.01
N LEU A 408 -1.70 -15.07 19.30
CA LEU A 408 -1.07 -13.95 18.60
C LEU A 408 0.13 -13.41 19.40
N LYS A 409 1.06 -14.29 19.79
CA LYS A 409 2.18 -13.96 20.71
C LYS A 409 3.15 -12.98 20.09
N ASN A 410 3.54 -13.19 18.84
CA ASN A 410 4.50 -12.33 18.14
C ASN A 410 3.85 -11.00 17.77
N THR A 411 2.58 -11.03 17.37
CA THR A 411 1.76 -9.81 17.19
C THR A 411 1.71 -8.98 18.48
N ASP A 412 1.48 -9.60 19.64
CA ASP A 412 1.48 -8.93 20.94
C ASP A 412 2.86 -8.41 21.36
N PHE A 413 3.90 -9.19 21.07
CA PHE A 413 5.27 -8.75 21.24
C PHE A 413 5.54 -7.50 20.41
N VAL A 414 5.11 -7.46 19.14
CA VAL A 414 5.31 -6.33 18.24
C VAL A 414 4.56 -5.08 18.71
N MET A 415 3.29 -5.23 19.12
CA MET A 415 2.51 -4.13 19.69
C MET A 415 3.22 -3.48 20.90
N THR A 416 3.94 -4.28 21.69
CA THR A 416 4.57 -3.84 22.95
C THR A 416 5.99 -3.33 22.74
N ASN A 417 6.79 -4.04 21.94
CA ASN A 417 8.24 -3.96 21.92
C ASN A 417 8.83 -3.41 20.61
N THR A 418 8.00 -3.11 19.60
CA THR A 418 8.50 -2.76 18.27
C THR A 418 8.06 -1.36 17.84
N PHE A 419 8.98 -0.68 17.15
CA PHE A 419 8.75 0.59 16.46
C PHE A 419 9.61 0.61 15.19
N TRP A 420 9.45 1.63 14.35
CA TRP A 420 10.27 1.82 13.17
C TRP A 420 10.67 3.28 12.99
N ILE A 421 11.79 3.46 12.30
CA ILE A 421 12.36 4.76 11.88
C ILE A 421 12.46 4.80 10.35
N GLY A 422 12.75 5.97 9.79
CA GLY A 422 12.68 6.13 8.34
C GLY A 422 13.89 5.60 7.56
N VAL A 423 13.64 5.27 6.30
CA VAL A 423 14.65 4.96 5.26
C VAL A 423 14.36 5.67 3.94
N TYR A 424 13.43 6.63 3.92
CA TYR A 424 12.95 7.26 2.70
C TYR A 424 14.05 8.10 1.98
N PRO A 425 13.89 8.40 0.67
CA PRO A 425 14.95 9.02 -0.14
C PRO A 425 15.40 10.42 0.29
N GLY A 426 14.62 11.13 1.09
CA GLY A 426 15.00 12.45 1.61
C GLY A 426 16.06 12.40 2.73
N MET A 427 16.49 11.22 3.16
CA MET A 427 17.51 11.06 4.18
C MET A 427 18.92 11.16 3.61
N THR A 428 19.72 12.03 4.23
CA THR A 428 21.16 12.13 3.96
C THR A 428 21.95 11.15 4.83
N GLU A 429 23.16 10.80 4.41
CA GLU A 429 24.04 9.95 5.20
C GLU A 429 24.30 10.50 6.61
N LYS A 430 24.45 11.83 6.75
CA LYS A 430 24.60 12.49 8.06
C LYS A 430 23.39 12.26 8.98
N MET A 431 22.18 12.21 8.43
CA MET A 431 20.97 11.87 9.20
C MET A 431 20.98 10.39 9.62
N LEU A 432 21.37 9.48 8.73
CA LEU A 432 21.46 8.05 9.03
C LEU A 432 22.49 7.77 10.13
N GLN A 433 23.68 8.36 10.02
CA GLN A 433 24.73 8.24 11.04
C GLN A 433 24.31 8.82 12.38
N TYR A 434 23.56 9.92 12.38
CA TYR A 434 22.97 10.49 13.60
C TYR A 434 21.97 9.54 14.26
N MET A 435 21.12 8.86 13.47
CA MET A 435 20.21 7.84 14.02
C MET A 435 20.99 6.68 14.64
N ILE A 436 21.98 6.14 13.93
CA ILE A 436 22.82 5.03 14.40
C ILE A 436 23.52 5.38 15.71
N SER A 437 24.21 6.52 15.76
CA SER A 437 24.96 6.93 16.95
C SER A 437 24.06 7.20 18.15
N THR A 438 22.90 7.82 17.92
CA THR A 438 21.92 8.11 18.98
C THR A 438 21.35 6.82 19.59
N ILE A 439 21.02 5.82 18.76
CA ILE A 439 20.53 4.51 19.23
C ILE A 439 21.62 3.82 20.06
N LYS A 440 22.87 3.79 19.55
CA LYS A 440 23.98 3.16 20.27
C LYS A 440 24.31 3.86 21.59
N GLU A 441 24.26 5.18 21.63
CA GLU A 441 24.45 5.98 22.85
C GLU A 441 23.40 5.60 23.91
N PHE A 442 22.12 5.53 23.52
CA PHE A 442 21.05 5.12 24.42
C PHE A 442 21.29 3.73 25.00
N VAL A 443 21.53 2.75 24.13
CA VAL A 443 21.75 1.36 24.55
C VAL A 443 22.97 1.24 25.47
N ALA A 444 24.07 1.93 25.16
CA ALA A 444 25.26 1.93 26.00
C ALA A 444 25.02 2.54 27.40
N SER A 445 24.10 3.50 27.53
CA SER A 445 23.74 4.12 28.82
C SER A 445 22.81 3.28 29.70
N HIS A 446 22.28 2.16 29.19
CA HIS A 446 21.40 1.23 29.89
C HIS A 446 22.03 -0.16 30.11
N LYS A 447 23.35 -0.26 29.88
CA LYS A 447 24.19 -1.35 30.36
C LYS A 447 24.68 -1.03 31.76
#